data_AF-A0AAU9N200-F1
#
_entry.id   AF-A0AAU9N200-F1
#
_cell.length_a   1.000
_cell.length_b   1.000
_cell.length_c   1.000
_cell.angle_alpha   90.00
_cell.angle_beta   90.00
_cell.angle_gamma   90.00
#
_symmetry.space_group_name_H-M   'P 1'
#
loop_
_entity.id
_entity.type
_entity.pdbx_description
1 polymer ?
#
loop_
_entity_poly.entity_id
_entity_poly.type
_entity_poly.pdbx_seq_one_letter_code
_entity_poly.pdbx_strand_id
1 'polypeptide(L)'
;MNPTSNNVGSIYELQSQHQINIRGVSHNHPPPPLPLNLPRSDLLVGRREDYNDICVPTYKATITGNWKAAKIILDKRRELVRFSITESYDTVLHIAVMGKSYWFVEYLVSLMEKEDLELQNQKGPCWIFPDSRGMMPLYMAALFGKHDMVRFLYHNSRNMSGDFWTHHNRGCVLVKCVEANLFDVALQIVTDRPELAINGSVLGLLARKPYAFDATRSNTFKRIIYSFLEACHLKVGIPDMETYALQLLRVIWAAIVKLPKAQN
;
A
#
# COMPACT_ATOMS: atom_id res chain seq x y z
N MET A 1 50.53 -39.51 21.31
CA MET A 1 50.18 -38.25 20.62
C MET A 1 48.91 -38.51 19.81
N ASN A 2 47.80 -37.90 20.19
CA ASN A 2 46.56 -37.82 19.39
C ASN A 2 46.76 -36.77 18.26
N PRO A 3 45.95 -36.68 17.17
CA PRO A 3 44.48 -36.80 17.22
C PRO A 3 43.72 -37.44 16.02
N THR A 4 42.59 -38.06 16.40
CA THR A 4 41.21 -37.96 15.84
C THR A 4 40.96 -37.35 14.44
N SER A 5 40.30 -38.16 13.59
CA SER A 5 39.43 -37.73 12.50
C SER A 5 38.03 -38.31 12.74
N ASN A 6 37.15 -37.54 13.40
CA ASN A 6 35.73 -37.84 13.49
C ASN A 6 35.00 -37.15 12.33
N ASN A 7 34.50 -37.96 11.40
CA ASN A 7 33.62 -37.50 10.33
C ASN A 7 32.18 -37.40 10.88
N VAL A 8 31.60 -36.22 10.72
CA VAL A 8 30.25 -35.86 11.16
C VAL A 8 29.29 -36.15 9.99
N GLY A 9 28.53 -37.24 10.11
CA GLY A 9 27.39 -37.55 9.24
C GLY A 9 26.09 -37.46 10.03
N SER A 10 25.42 -36.32 9.91
CA SER A 10 24.24 -35.91 10.67
C SER A 10 22.93 -36.48 10.10
N ILE A 11 22.26 -37.36 10.85
CA ILE A 11 20.84 -37.35 11.28
C ILE A 11 19.69 -37.25 10.23
N TYR A 12 19.92 -37.17 8.92
CA TYR A 12 18.83 -36.98 7.94
C TYR A 12 18.12 -38.24 7.40
N GLU A 13 18.23 -39.41 8.03
CA GLU A 13 17.75 -40.67 7.41
C GLU A 13 16.70 -41.51 8.15
N LEU A 14 16.07 -41.02 9.22
CA LEU A 14 15.09 -41.83 9.97
C LEU A 14 13.80 -41.09 10.34
N GLN A 15 13.03 -40.62 9.35
CA GLN A 15 11.63 -40.27 9.61
C GLN A 15 10.68 -40.44 8.40
N SER A 16 10.95 -41.44 7.57
CA SER A 16 9.99 -41.94 6.58
C SER A 16 9.43 -43.27 7.05
N GLN A 17 8.31 -43.26 7.81
CA GLN A 17 7.28 -44.32 7.86
C GLN A 17 6.38 -44.19 9.11
N HIS A 18 5.37 -43.34 9.07
CA HIS A 18 4.00 -43.66 9.52
C HIS A 18 3.07 -42.48 9.24
N GLN A 19 2.31 -42.53 8.14
CA GLN A 19 1.18 -41.64 7.93
C GLN A 19 -0.09 -42.49 7.97
N ILE A 20 -0.82 -42.34 9.07
CA ILE A 20 -2.16 -42.89 9.26
C ILE A 20 -3.09 -42.15 8.30
N ASN A 21 -3.71 -42.91 7.40
CA ASN A 21 -4.61 -42.43 6.37
C ASN A 21 -5.96 -42.02 6.99
N ILE A 22 -6.18 -40.71 7.20
CA ILE A 22 -7.52 -40.16 7.45
C ILE A 22 -7.99 -39.47 6.16
N ARG A 23 -8.84 -40.20 5.43
CA ARG A 23 -9.61 -39.70 4.29
C ARG A 23 -10.64 -38.67 4.78
N GLY A 24 -10.62 -37.46 4.22
CA GLY A 24 -11.79 -36.58 4.16
C GLY A 24 -11.65 -35.19 4.78
N VAL A 25 -10.79 -34.34 4.22
CA VAL A 25 -11.02 -32.89 4.20
C VAL A 25 -10.62 -32.39 2.82
N SER A 26 -11.60 -31.93 2.03
CA SER A 26 -11.32 -31.20 0.80
C SER A 26 -10.63 -29.90 1.19
N HIS A 27 -9.29 -29.88 1.13
CA HIS A 27 -8.53 -28.65 1.13
C HIS A 27 -8.89 -27.91 -0.16
N ASN A 28 -9.90 -27.04 -0.06
CA ASN A 28 -10.09 -25.97 -1.03
C ASN A 28 -8.83 -25.10 -0.95
N HIS A 29 -7.84 -25.42 -1.77
CA HIS A 29 -6.68 -24.57 -1.95
C HIS A 29 -7.21 -23.18 -2.37
N PRO A 30 -6.80 -22.10 -1.70
CA PRO A 30 -7.10 -20.76 -2.17
C PRO A 30 -6.60 -20.65 -3.62
N PRO A 31 -7.34 -19.96 -4.51
CA PRO A 31 -6.89 -19.77 -5.88
C PRO A 31 -5.46 -19.22 -5.87
N PRO A 32 -4.58 -19.66 -6.80
CA PRO A 32 -3.23 -19.16 -6.86
C PRO A 32 -3.25 -17.64 -6.90
N PRO A 33 -2.35 -16.96 -6.16
CA PRO A 33 -2.31 -15.50 -6.16
C PRO A 33 -2.18 -15.00 -7.60
N LEU A 34 -3.03 -14.02 -7.96
CA LEU A 34 -2.95 -13.37 -9.27
C LEU A 34 -1.50 -12.93 -9.53
N PRO A 35 -0.97 -13.14 -10.75
CA PRO A 35 0.40 -12.78 -11.06
C PRO A 35 0.64 -11.29 -10.78
N LEU A 36 1.81 -10.95 -10.23
CA LEU A 36 2.21 -9.57 -10.00
C LEU A 36 2.19 -8.81 -11.34
N ASN A 37 1.63 -7.60 -11.34
CA ASN A 37 1.73 -6.70 -12.48
C ASN A 37 3.13 -6.06 -12.49
N LEU A 38 4.13 -6.79 -12.96
CA LEU A 38 5.53 -6.36 -12.93
C LEU A 38 5.87 -5.45 -14.11
N PRO A 39 6.73 -4.43 -13.90
CA PRO A 39 7.33 -3.66 -14.98
C PRO A 39 8.16 -4.53 -15.92
N ARG A 40 8.35 -4.06 -17.15
CA ARG A 40 9.22 -4.73 -18.12
C ARG A 40 10.67 -4.70 -17.65
N SER A 41 11.30 -5.87 -17.58
CA SER A 41 12.67 -6.04 -17.10
C SER A 41 13.71 -6.24 -18.20
N ASP A 42 13.35 -6.02 -19.47
CA ASP A 42 14.24 -6.26 -20.61
C ASP A 42 15.53 -5.43 -20.51
N LEU A 43 15.46 -4.23 -19.93
CA LEU A 43 16.63 -3.37 -19.70
C LEU A 43 17.53 -3.81 -18.54
N LEU A 44 17.05 -4.69 -17.65
CA LEU A 44 17.86 -5.30 -16.59
C LEU A 44 18.59 -6.55 -17.07
N VAL A 45 17.94 -7.34 -17.92
CA VAL A 45 18.45 -8.63 -18.43
C VAL A 45 19.23 -8.46 -19.75
N GLY A 46 18.98 -7.37 -20.46
CA GLY A 46 19.63 -7.03 -21.74
C GLY A 46 21.10 -6.63 -21.61
N ARG A 47 21.60 -5.87 -22.60
CA ARG A 47 23.01 -5.45 -22.61
C ARG A 47 23.28 -4.52 -21.44
N ARG A 48 24.39 -4.76 -20.75
CA ARG A 48 24.84 -3.93 -19.62
C ARG A 48 25.07 -2.46 -20.00
N GLU A 49 25.39 -2.21 -21.26
CA GLU A 49 25.51 -0.87 -21.87
C GLU A 49 24.18 -0.12 -21.82
N ASP A 50 23.08 -0.74 -22.28
CA ASP A 50 21.75 -0.14 -22.25
C ASP A 50 21.31 0.19 -20.80
N TYR A 51 21.59 -0.68 -19.84
CA TYR A 51 21.31 -0.38 -18.44
C TYR A 51 22.09 0.86 -17.94
N ASN A 52 23.38 0.93 -18.25
CA ASN A 52 24.26 2.01 -17.79
C ASN A 52 23.99 3.34 -18.48
N ASP A 53 23.59 3.33 -19.75
CA ASP A 53 23.34 4.55 -20.53
C ASP A 53 21.93 5.12 -20.30
N ILE A 54 21.01 4.29 -19.79
CA ILE A 54 19.59 4.62 -19.72
C ILE A 54 19.08 4.60 -18.28
N CYS A 55 19.11 3.43 -17.64
CA CYS A 55 18.51 3.22 -16.34
C CYS A 55 19.26 3.99 -15.26
N VAL A 56 20.60 3.93 -15.26
CA VAL A 56 21.43 4.60 -14.25
C VAL A 56 21.25 6.14 -14.27
N PRO A 57 21.35 6.84 -15.43
CA PRO A 57 21.09 8.29 -15.48
C PRO A 57 19.65 8.65 -15.11
N THR A 58 18.67 7.86 -15.55
CA THR A 58 17.25 8.09 -15.24
C THR A 58 16.98 7.96 -13.74
N TYR A 59 17.50 6.89 -13.13
CA TYR A 59 17.43 6.65 -11.69
C TYR A 59 18.07 7.81 -10.92
N LYS A 60 19.33 8.16 -11.26
CA LYS A 60 20.07 9.22 -10.58
C LYS A 60 19.38 10.57 -10.69
N ALA A 61 18.89 10.94 -11.87
CA ALA A 61 18.16 12.18 -12.08
C ALA A 61 16.85 12.22 -11.27
N THR A 62 16.13 11.10 -11.21
CA THR A 62 14.86 11.00 -10.49
C THR A 62 15.06 11.08 -8.97
N ILE A 63 15.97 10.29 -8.40
CA ILE A 63 16.19 10.25 -6.94
C ILE A 63 16.81 11.55 -6.41
N THR A 64 17.65 12.23 -7.20
CA THR A 64 18.22 13.54 -6.83
C THR A 64 17.24 14.70 -7.02
N GLY A 65 16.06 14.46 -7.60
CA GLY A 65 15.06 15.49 -7.88
C GLY A 65 15.38 16.36 -9.09
N ASN A 66 16.40 16.03 -9.89
CA ASN A 66 16.68 16.68 -11.16
C ASN A 66 15.70 16.20 -12.26
N TRP A 67 14.43 16.56 -12.08
CA TRP A 67 13.35 16.13 -12.96
C TRP A 67 13.52 16.62 -14.40
N LYS A 68 14.22 17.75 -14.63
CA LYS A 68 14.51 18.25 -15.98
C LYS A 68 15.43 17.29 -16.74
N ALA A 69 16.49 16.79 -16.10
CA ALA A 69 17.38 15.81 -16.69
C ALA A 69 16.64 14.48 -16.95
N ALA A 70 15.83 14.03 -16.00
CA ALA A 70 15.00 12.83 -16.18
C ALA A 70 14.02 12.99 -17.35
N LYS A 71 13.37 14.16 -17.46
CA LYS A 71 12.45 14.51 -18.55
C LYS A 71 13.13 14.45 -19.91
N ILE A 72 14.36 14.95 -20.06
CA ILE A 72 15.10 14.89 -21.34
C ILE A 72 15.30 13.44 -21.79
N ILE A 73 15.56 12.51 -20.86
CA ILE A 73 15.74 11.09 -21.19
C ILE A 73 14.40 10.46 -21.57
N LEU A 74 13.32 10.75 -20.82
CA LEU A 74 11.97 10.23 -21.06
C LEU A 74 11.31 10.79 -22.32
N ASP A 75 11.59 12.04 -22.69
CA ASP A 75 11.12 12.64 -23.93
C ASP A 75 11.69 11.90 -25.16
N LYS A 76 12.91 11.35 -25.04
CA LYS A 76 13.54 10.53 -26.09
C LYS A 76 13.02 9.10 -26.13
N ARG A 77 12.67 8.53 -24.97
CA ARG A 77 12.15 7.17 -24.82
C ARG A 77 11.02 7.13 -23.81
N ARG A 78 9.80 7.33 -24.30
CA ARG A 78 8.59 7.43 -23.47
C ARG A 78 8.21 6.10 -22.85
N GLU A 79 8.53 4.99 -23.52
CA GLU A 79 8.25 3.64 -23.07
C GLU A 79 8.90 3.31 -21.72
N LEU A 80 9.99 4.00 -21.35
CA LEU A 80 10.71 3.81 -20.09
C LEU A 80 9.85 3.93 -18.83
N VAL A 81 8.70 4.61 -18.90
CA VAL A 81 7.78 4.68 -17.76
C VAL A 81 7.24 3.31 -17.33
N ARG A 82 7.24 2.32 -18.25
CA ARG A 82 6.77 0.94 -18.01
C ARG A 82 7.90 -0.04 -17.66
N PHE A 83 9.15 0.41 -17.65
CA PHE A 83 10.32 -0.45 -17.39
C PHE A 83 10.75 -0.38 -15.93
N SER A 84 11.35 -1.47 -15.46
CA SER A 84 12.11 -1.47 -14.22
C SER A 84 13.46 -0.80 -14.45
N ILE A 85 13.76 0.20 -13.63
CA ILE A 85 15.05 0.92 -13.64
C ILE A 85 15.97 0.49 -12.49
N THR A 86 15.51 -0.44 -11.65
CA THR A 86 16.26 -1.03 -10.52
C THR A 86 16.02 -2.54 -10.46
N GLU A 87 16.93 -3.29 -9.84
CA GLU A 87 16.76 -4.72 -9.55
C GLU A 87 15.51 -5.04 -8.71
N SER A 88 15.05 -4.10 -7.87
CA SER A 88 13.81 -4.22 -7.10
C SER A 88 12.53 -3.92 -7.90
N TYR A 89 12.61 -3.91 -9.24
CA TYR A 89 11.47 -3.64 -10.13
C TYR A 89 10.80 -2.27 -9.92
N ASP A 90 11.52 -1.26 -9.41
CA ASP A 90 10.98 0.10 -9.36
C ASP A 90 10.93 0.70 -10.78
N THR A 91 9.79 1.27 -11.12
CA THR A 91 9.67 2.18 -12.26
C THR A 91 10.12 3.60 -11.88
N VAL A 92 10.26 4.46 -12.88
CA VAL A 92 10.53 5.89 -12.65
C VAL A 92 9.46 6.52 -11.74
N LEU A 93 8.20 6.11 -11.88
CA LEU A 93 7.11 6.60 -11.04
C LEU A 93 7.28 6.20 -9.57
N HIS A 94 7.66 4.94 -9.28
CA HIS A 94 7.91 4.47 -7.91
C HIS A 94 8.95 5.34 -7.17
N ILE A 95 9.99 5.77 -7.88
CA ILE A 95 11.04 6.60 -7.29
C ILE A 95 10.61 8.07 -7.23
N ALA A 96 9.94 8.57 -8.27
CA ALA A 96 9.49 9.96 -8.34
C ALA A 96 8.53 10.33 -7.20
N VAL A 97 7.63 9.42 -6.81
CA VAL A 97 6.69 9.64 -5.70
C VAL A 97 7.36 9.72 -4.33
N MET A 98 8.59 9.23 -4.19
CA MET A 98 9.37 9.41 -2.96
C MET A 98 9.95 10.84 -2.86
N GLY A 99 10.13 11.48 -4.02
CA GLY A 99 10.75 12.79 -4.18
C GLY A 99 9.86 13.96 -3.76
N LYS A 100 10.22 15.16 -4.22
CA LYS A 100 9.50 16.41 -3.91
C LYS A 100 8.79 17.02 -5.13
N SER A 101 9.00 16.50 -6.33
CA SER A 101 8.52 17.14 -7.56
C SER A 101 7.15 16.61 -7.96
N TYR A 102 6.09 17.32 -7.57
CA TYR A 102 4.71 17.02 -8.00
C TYR A 102 4.58 17.05 -9.53
N TRP A 103 5.10 18.11 -10.17
CA TRP A 103 5.06 18.29 -11.63
C TRP A 103 5.71 17.15 -12.39
N PHE A 104 6.75 16.53 -11.82
CA PHE A 104 7.37 15.38 -12.46
C PHE A 104 6.47 14.14 -12.39
N VAL A 105 5.80 13.91 -11.25
CA VAL A 105 4.82 12.83 -11.11
C VAL A 105 3.66 13.03 -12.08
N GLU A 106 3.14 14.25 -12.19
CA GLU A 106 2.08 14.58 -13.13
C GLU A 106 2.51 14.32 -14.59
N TYR A 107 3.72 14.75 -14.97
CA TYR A 107 4.29 14.45 -16.28
C TYR A 107 4.42 12.94 -16.53
N LEU A 108 4.90 12.16 -15.55
CA LEU A 108 5.01 10.70 -15.69
C LEU A 108 3.64 10.06 -15.89
N VAL A 109 2.64 10.44 -15.09
CA VAL A 109 1.28 9.91 -15.22
C VAL A 109 0.67 10.28 -16.58
N SER A 110 1.00 11.44 -17.14
CA SER A 110 0.57 11.83 -18.50
C SER A 110 1.12 10.94 -19.62
N LEU A 111 2.20 10.20 -19.35
CA LEU A 111 2.81 9.24 -20.29
C LEU A 111 2.35 7.79 -20.06
N MET A 112 1.55 7.54 -19.02
CA MET A 112 1.19 6.20 -18.56
C MET A 112 -0.28 5.88 -18.81
N GLU A 113 -0.57 4.61 -19.05
CA GLU A 113 -1.93 4.09 -19.01
C GLU A 113 -2.38 3.87 -17.56
N LYS A 114 -3.69 3.75 -17.31
CA LYS A 114 -4.21 3.55 -15.95
C LYS A 114 -3.71 2.25 -15.34
N GLU A 115 -3.53 1.24 -16.18
CA GLU A 115 -3.00 -0.08 -15.86
C GLU A 115 -1.51 0.00 -15.47
N ASP A 116 -0.76 0.96 -16.00
CA ASP A 116 0.65 1.17 -15.64
C ASP A 116 0.81 1.77 -14.24
N LEU A 117 -0.22 2.46 -13.73
CA LEU A 117 -0.24 2.95 -12.34
C LEU A 117 -0.42 1.83 -11.32
N GLU A 118 -0.80 0.64 -11.78
CA GLU A 118 -0.99 -0.57 -10.97
C GLU A 118 0.25 -1.48 -11.02
N LEU A 119 1.32 -1.04 -11.68
CA LEU A 119 2.60 -1.74 -11.68
C LEU A 119 3.13 -1.84 -10.25
N GLN A 120 3.60 -3.04 -9.91
CA GLN A 120 4.09 -3.40 -8.59
C GLN A 120 5.60 -3.62 -8.66
N ASN A 121 6.36 -2.96 -7.79
CA ASN A 121 7.77 -3.28 -7.60
C ASN A 121 7.94 -4.57 -6.80
N GLN A 122 9.17 -5.07 -6.63
CA GLN A 122 9.46 -6.25 -5.79
C GLN A 122 9.91 -5.86 -4.38
N LYS A 123 9.75 -4.58 -4.00
CA LYS A 123 9.97 -4.18 -2.61
C LYS A 123 8.75 -4.63 -1.83
N GLY A 124 8.88 -5.66 -1.00
CA GLY A 124 7.83 -5.98 -0.05
C GLY A 124 7.67 -4.83 0.95
N PRO A 125 6.50 -4.16 1.06
CA PRO A 125 6.24 -3.25 2.17
C PRO A 125 5.87 -3.99 3.46
N CYS A 126 5.89 -5.31 3.43
CA CYS A 126 5.49 -6.12 4.54
C CYS A 126 6.45 -7.28 4.71
N TRP A 127 7.65 -6.99 5.20
CA TRP A 127 8.45 -8.01 5.90
C TRP A 127 7.68 -8.69 7.06
N ILE A 128 6.48 -8.19 7.42
CA ILE A 128 5.59 -8.75 8.43
C ILE A 128 4.64 -9.83 7.86
N PHE A 129 4.39 -9.89 6.54
CA PHE A 129 3.45 -10.86 5.96
C PHE A 129 4.07 -11.66 4.81
N PRO A 130 4.04 -13.01 4.86
CA PRO A 130 4.58 -13.90 3.80
C PRO A 130 3.97 -13.66 2.42
N ASP A 131 2.76 -13.07 2.36
CA ASP A 131 2.04 -12.74 1.14
C ASP A 131 2.29 -11.29 0.67
N SER A 132 3.41 -10.67 1.09
CA SER A 132 3.70 -9.27 0.77
C SER A 132 3.86 -9.11 -0.74
N ARG A 133 2.79 -8.65 -1.38
CA ARG A 133 2.80 -8.18 -2.76
C ARG A 133 3.66 -6.94 -2.89
N GLY A 134 4.09 -6.70 -4.12
CA GLY A 134 4.83 -5.49 -4.48
C GLY A 134 4.14 -4.19 -4.11
N MET A 135 4.92 -3.12 -3.92
CA MET A 135 4.35 -1.79 -3.72
C MET A 135 3.91 -1.19 -5.04
N MET A 136 2.71 -0.63 -5.06
CA MET A 136 2.27 0.28 -6.14
C MET A 136 2.70 1.72 -5.83
N PRO A 137 2.79 2.60 -6.85
CA PRO A 137 3.16 4.00 -6.65
C PRO A 137 2.26 4.75 -5.66
N LEU A 138 0.95 4.53 -5.69
CA LEU A 138 0.01 5.14 -4.74
C LEU A 138 0.32 4.75 -3.29
N TYR A 139 0.64 3.47 -3.05
CA TYR A 139 1.04 3.01 -1.72
C TYR A 139 2.33 3.69 -1.27
N MET A 140 3.33 3.81 -2.14
CA MET A 140 4.59 4.48 -1.82
C MET A 140 4.35 5.96 -1.47
N ALA A 141 3.53 6.68 -2.25
CA ALA A 141 3.18 8.06 -1.95
C ALA A 141 2.56 8.20 -0.54
N ALA A 142 1.68 7.26 -0.15
CA ALA A 142 1.05 7.24 1.17
C ALA A 142 2.06 6.92 2.27
N LEU A 143 2.94 5.93 2.04
CA LEU A 143 4.03 5.55 2.94
C LEU A 143 4.97 6.74 3.24
N PHE A 144 5.28 7.56 2.24
CA PHE A 144 6.12 8.74 2.38
C PHE A 144 5.34 10.01 2.77
N GLY A 145 4.04 9.91 3.05
CA GLY A 145 3.19 11.02 3.48
C GLY A 145 3.07 12.15 2.47
N LYS A 146 3.17 11.85 1.17
CA LYS A 146 3.14 12.86 0.08
C LYS A 146 1.71 13.23 -0.28
N HIS A 147 1.03 13.96 0.60
CA HIS A 147 -0.40 14.26 0.52
C HIS A 147 -0.91 14.61 -0.89
N ASP A 148 -0.34 15.63 -1.54
CA ASP A 148 -0.76 16.05 -2.89
C ASP A 148 -0.60 14.93 -3.94
N MET A 149 0.50 14.17 -3.86
CA MET A 149 0.77 13.06 -4.76
C MET A 149 -0.17 11.88 -4.50
N VAL A 150 -0.50 11.60 -3.24
CA VAL A 150 -1.47 10.55 -2.88
C VAL A 150 -2.83 10.90 -3.44
N ARG A 151 -3.30 12.14 -3.22
CA ARG A 151 -4.57 12.61 -3.74
C ARG A 151 -4.58 12.51 -5.27
N PHE A 152 -3.55 13.01 -5.94
CA PHE A 152 -3.44 12.95 -7.40
C PHE A 152 -3.47 11.51 -7.94
N LEU A 153 -2.63 10.63 -7.39
CA LEU A 153 -2.54 9.24 -7.83
C LEU A 153 -3.82 8.46 -7.54
N TYR A 154 -4.49 8.72 -6.41
CA TYR A 154 -5.73 8.03 -6.07
C TYR A 154 -6.81 8.21 -7.15
N HIS A 155 -7.01 9.45 -7.61
CA HIS A 155 -7.97 9.76 -8.68
C HIS A 155 -7.54 9.19 -10.04
N ASN A 156 -6.24 9.21 -10.35
CA ASN A 156 -5.73 8.66 -11.62
C ASN A 156 -5.74 7.13 -11.65
N SER A 157 -5.58 6.46 -10.50
CA SER A 157 -5.66 5.01 -10.34
C SER A 157 -7.10 4.47 -10.24
N ARG A 158 -8.08 5.18 -10.85
CA ARG A 158 -9.51 4.80 -10.86
C ARG A 158 -10.06 4.54 -9.45
N ASN A 159 -9.62 5.28 -8.44
CA ASN A 159 -10.02 5.07 -7.04
C ASN A 159 -9.80 3.61 -6.57
N MET A 160 -8.67 3.03 -6.97
CA MET A 160 -8.26 1.66 -6.69
C MET A 160 -9.23 0.58 -7.21
N SER A 161 -9.89 0.82 -8.35
CA SER A 161 -10.88 -0.11 -8.95
C SER A 161 -10.36 -1.07 -10.00
N GLY A 162 -9.09 -0.98 -10.39
CA GLY A 162 -8.52 -1.95 -11.34
C GLY A 162 -8.34 -3.36 -10.81
N ASP A 163 -8.05 -4.28 -11.73
CA ASP A 163 -8.03 -5.72 -11.51
C ASP A 163 -6.89 -6.18 -10.58
N PHE A 164 -5.78 -5.43 -10.56
CA PHE A 164 -4.64 -5.74 -9.70
C PHE A 164 -4.81 -5.23 -8.26
N TRP A 165 -5.88 -4.48 -7.99
CA TRP A 165 -6.21 -4.02 -6.64
C TRP A 165 -6.93 -5.11 -5.86
N THR A 166 -6.30 -5.51 -4.77
CA THR A 166 -6.84 -6.51 -3.84
C THR A 166 -7.28 -5.85 -2.54
N HIS A 167 -8.17 -6.52 -1.80
CA HIS A 167 -8.67 -5.99 -0.53
C HIS A 167 -7.52 -5.65 0.45
N HIS A 168 -6.49 -6.49 0.49
CA HIS A 168 -5.33 -6.27 1.35
C HIS A 168 -4.47 -5.07 0.87
N ASN A 169 -4.15 -4.94 -0.43
CA ASN A 169 -3.36 -3.79 -0.90
C ASN A 169 -4.12 -2.46 -0.68
N ARG A 170 -5.44 -2.45 -0.90
CA ARG A 170 -6.31 -1.30 -0.58
C ARG A 170 -6.28 -0.96 0.91
N GLY A 171 -6.38 -1.98 1.77
CA GLY A 171 -6.25 -1.84 3.22
C GLY A 171 -4.88 -1.27 3.64
N CYS A 172 -3.80 -1.69 2.98
CA CYS A 172 -2.46 -1.15 3.22
C CYS A 172 -2.37 0.34 2.88
N VAL A 173 -2.93 0.78 1.74
CA VAL A 173 -2.97 2.22 1.38
C VAL A 173 -3.75 3.00 2.44
N LEU A 174 -4.94 2.53 2.84
CA LEU A 174 -5.75 3.17 3.87
C LEU A 174 -4.99 3.33 5.20
N VAL A 175 -4.37 2.25 5.68
CA VAL A 175 -3.56 2.26 6.90
C VAL A 175 -2.43 3.28 6.79
N LYS A 176 -1.70 3.34 5.66
CA LYS A 176 -0.62 4.31 5.46
C LYS A 176 -1.10 5.75 5.41
N CYS A 177 -2.25 6.02 4.78
CA CYS A 177 -2.86 7.35 4.84
C CYS A 177 -3.14 7.78 6.28
N VAL A 178 -3.69 6.90 7.12
CA VAL A 178 -4.01 7.20 8.52
C VAL A 178 -2.75 7.36 9.38
N GLU A 179 -1.74 6.50 9.18
CA GLU A 179 -0.43 6.65 9.83
C GLU A 179 0.20 8.02 9.52
N ALA A 180 0.13 8.44 8.25
CA ALA A 180 0.65 9.71 7.75
C ALA A 180 -0.27 10.92 7.98
N ASN A 181 -1.38 10.77 8.71
CA ASN A 181 -2.37 11.81 8.99
C ASN A 181 -3.09 12.40 7.74
N LEU A 182 -3.12 11.67 6.63
CA LEU A 182 -3.84 12.03 5.41
C LEU A 182 -5.33 11.65 5.54
N PHE A 183 -5.99 12.21 6.56
CA PHE A 183 -7.33 11.79 6.97
C PHE A 183 -8.41 12.09 5.93
N ASP A 184 -8.24 13.13 5.12
CA ASP A 184 -9.12 13.48 4.01
C ASP A 184 -9.11 12.39 2.94
N VAL A 185 -7.93 11.95 2.52
CA VAL A 185 -7.79 10.84 1.57
C VAL A 185 -8.28 9.54 2.18
N ALA A 186 -7.95 9.26 3.45
CA ALA A 186 -8.43 8.07 4.14
C ALA A 186 -9.97 8.02 4.22
N LEU A 187 -10.61 9.16 4.50
CA LEU A 187 -12.06 9.31 4.48
C LEU A 187 -12.63 9.05 3.07
N GLN A 188 -12.00 9.61 2.04
CA GLN A 188 -12.40 9.38 0.66
C GLN A 188 -12.32 7.88 0.31
N ILE A 189 -11.25 7.19 0.72
CA ILE A 189 -11.07 5.75 0.48
C ILE A 189 -12.19 4.91 1.11
N VAL A 190 -12.55 5.16 2.38
CA VAL A 190 -13.63 4.39 3.04
C VAL A 190 -15.02 4.76 2.53
N THR A 191 -15.17 5.96 1.96
CA THR A 191 -16.42 6.40 1.34
C THR A 191 -16.63 5.70 0.00
N ASP A 192 -15.59 5.66 -0.83
CA ASP A 192 -15.61 4.96 -2.13
C ASP A 192 -15.66 3.44 -1.94
N ARG A 193 -15.11 2.93 -0.83
CA ARG A 193 -15.01 1.50 -0.51
C ARG A 193 -15.36 1.19 0.95
N PRO A 194 -16.66 1.13 1.28
CA PRO A 194 -17.13 0.87 2.63
C PRO A 194 -16.64 -0.47 3.21
N GLU A 195 -16.27 -1.44 2.38
CA GLU A 195 -15.70 -2.72 2.81
C GLU A 195 -14.40 -2.57 3.62
N LEU A 196 -13.63 -1.51 3.35
CA LEU A 196 -12.37 -1.23 4.05
C LEU A 196 -12.58 -0.63 5.45
N ALA A 197 -13.77 -0.12 5.74
CA ALA A 197 -14.09 0.50 7.03
C ALA A 197 -14.09 -0.52 8.19
N ILE A 198 -14.27 -1.81 7.90
CA ILE A 198 -14.25 -2.90 8.89
C ILE A 198 -12.80 -3.25 9.32
N ASN A 199 -11.78 -2.63 8.73
CA ASN A 199 -10.39 -2.87 9.09
C ASN A 199 -10.09 -2.37 10.51
N GLY A 200 -10.10 -3.29 11.49
CA GLY A 200 -9.86 -3.00 12.90
C GLY A 200 -8.51 -2.30 13.19
N SER A 201 -7.52 -2.45 12.31
CA SER A 201 -6.23 -1.76 12.43
C SER A 201 -6.39 -0.24 12.41
N VAL A 202 -7.34 0.27 11.61
CA VAL A 202 -7.56 1.72 11.46
C VAL A 202 -8.10 2.33 12.75
N LEU A 203 -9.01 1.64 13.43
CA LEU A 203 -9.54 2.08 14.73
C LEU A 203 -8.43 2.16 15.79
N GLY A 204 -7.56 1.13 15.84
CA GLY A 204 -6.40 1.13 16.73
C GLY A 204 -5.42 2.28 16.45
N LEU A 205 -5.22 2.63 15.17
CA LEU A 205 -4.36 3.76 14.78
C LEU A 205 -4.97 5.11 15.17
N LEU A 206 -6.28 5.30 14.97
CA LEU A 206 -6.99 6.50 15.36
C LEU A 206 -6.97 6.71 16.88
N ALA A 207 -7.16 5.65 17.67
CA ALA A 207 -7.10 5.71 19.14
C ALA A 207 -5.74 6.21 19.65
N ARG A 208 -4.65 5.95 18.91
CA ARG A 208 -3.29 6.41 19.24
C ARG A 208 -3.00 7.85 18.79
N LYS A 209 -3.95 8.52 18.14
CA LYS A 209 -3.78 9.88 17.59
C LYS A 209 -4.87 10.85 18.11
N PRO A 210 -5.01 11.04 19.44
CA PRO A 210 -6.06 11.89 20.01
C PRO A 210 -5.98 13.35 19.53
N TYR A 211 -4.77 13.83 19.19
CA TYR A 211 -4.53 15.18 18.65
C TYR A 211 -5.25 15.45 17.32
N ALA A 212 -5.55 14.41 16.52
CA ALA A 212 -6.24 14.55 15.23
C ALA A 212 -7.70 15.03 15.39
N PHE A 213 -8.21 14.96 16.63
CA PHE A 213 -9.55 15.36 17.00
C PHE A 213 -9.59 16.71 17.75
N ASP A 214 -8.44 17.35 18.00
CA ASP A 214 -8.33 18.52 18.89
C ASP A 214 -8.66 19.87 18.21
N ALA A 215 -9.07 19.88 16.93
CA ALA A 215 -9.42 21.13 16.23
C ALA A 215 -10.68 21.82 16.81
N THR A 216 -11.41 21.16 17.71
CA THR A 216 -12.56 21.72 18.43
C THR A 216 -12.47 21.38 19.91
N ARG A 217 -11.61 22.10 20.66
CA ARG A 217 -11.78 22.25 22.12
C ARG A 217 -13.02 23.09 22.42
N SER A 218 -14.20 22.53 22.16
CA SER A 218 -15.44 22.96 22.78
C SER A 218 -15.94 21.84 23.67
N ASN A 219 -16.48 22.18 24.84
CA ASN A 219 -17.04 21.22 25.81
C ASN A 219 -18.19 20.36 25.20
N THR A 220 -18.73 20.74 24.04
CA THR A 220 -19.61 19.89 23.22
C THR A 220 -18.94 18.63 22.71
N PHE A 221 -17.63 18.64 22.41
CA PHE A 221 -16.91 17.49 21.87
C PHE A 221 -16.75 16.37 22.90
N LYS A 222 -16.39 16.74 24.15
CA LYS A 222 -16.45 15.80 25.28
C LYS A 222 -17.85 15.23 25.44
N ARG A 223 -18.88 16.09 25.40
CA ARG A 223 -20.27 15.67 25.53
C ARG A 223 -20.67 14.71 24.42
N ILE A 224 -20.27 14.95 23.17
CA ILE A 224 -20.53 14.08 22.01
C ILE A 224 -19.83 12.74 22.17
N ILE A 225 -18.54 12.68 22.50
CA ILE A 225 -17.87 11.37 22.71
C ILE A 225 -18.53 10.59 23.86
N TYR A 226 -18.81 11.23 24.99
CA TYR A 226 -19.43 10.56 26.13
C TYR A 226 -20.91 10.18 25.87
N SER A 227 -21.68 10.99 25.15
CA SER A 227 -23.05 10.64 24.77
C SER A 227 -23.13 9.67 23.58
N PHE A 228 -22.12 9.62 22.69
CA PHE A 228 -21.99 8.58 21.65
C PHE A 228 -21.59 7.23 22.25
N LEU A 229 -20.83 7.22 23.34
CA LEU A 229 -20.54 6.00 24.11
C LEU A 229 -21.76 5.49 24.88
N GLU A 230 -22.75 6.35 25.17
CA GLU A 230 -24.00 5.97 25.87
C GLU A 230 -25.23 5.73 24.94
N ALA A 231 -25.34 6.37 23.77
CA ALA A 231 -26.62 6.44 23.03
C ALA A 231 -26.51 6.02 21.54
N CYS A 232 -26.56 4.72 21.29
CA CYS A 232 -26.74 4.15 19.95
C CYS A 232 -28.17 4.35 19.42
N HIS A 233 -28.56 5.51 18.87
CA HIS A 233 -29.64 5.63 17.86
C HIS A 233 -29.43 6.90 16.98
N LEU A 234 -28.82 6.70 15.80
CA LEU A 234 -28.23 7.76 14.97
C LEU A 234 -29.25 8.51 14.08
N LYS A 235 -29.36 9.83 14.27
CA LYS A 235 -29.56 10.83 13.19
C LYS A 235 -29.10 12.19 13.72
N VAL A 236 -27.88 12.61 13.39
CA VAL A 236 -27.38 13.96 13.69
C VAL A 236 -26.64 14.48 12.47
N GLY A 237 -27.05 15.66 12.01
CA GLY A 237 -26.47 16.37 10.87
C GLY A 237 -24.99 16.65 11.07
N ILE A 238 -24.25 16.54 9.97
CA ILE A 238 -22.80 16.78 9.91
C ILE A 238 -22.54 18.25 10.25
N PRO A 239 -21.84 18.58 11.35
CA PRO A 239 -21.48 19.96 11.66
C PRO A 239 -20.39 20.45 10.71
N ASP A 240 -20.54 21.68 10.20
CA ASP A 240 -19.70 22.34 9.17
C ASP A 240 -18.18 22.47 9.48
N MET A 241 -17.71 22.02 10.65
CA MET A 241 -16.32 22.15 11.12
C MET A 241 -15.74 20.84 11.67
N GLU A 242 -16.28 19.69 11.26
CA GLU A 242 -15.79 18.39 11.71
C GLU A 242 -14.48 18.01 11.02
N THR A 243 -13.42 17.68 11.79
CA THR A 243 -12.16 17.24 11.19
C THR A 243 -12.35 15.96 10.39
N TYR A 244 -11.60 15.80 9.31
CA TYR A 244 -11.65 14.56 8.51
C TYR A 244 -11.39 13.30 9.35
N ALA A 245 -10.58 13.41 10.42
CA ALA A 245 -10.34 12.32 11.36
C ALA A 245 -11.62 11.90 12.11
N LEU A 246 -12.45 12.84 12.54
CA LEU A 246 -13.72 12.56 13.22
C LEU A 246 -14.74 11.93 12.28
N GLN A 247 -14.85 12.47 11.06
CA GLN A 247 -15.71 11.89 10.03
C GLN A 247 -15.29 10.44 9.74
N LEU A 248 -13.99 10.20 9.62
CA LEU A 248 -13.43 8.85 9.41
C LEU A 248 -13.76 7.90 10.58
N LEU A 249 -13.58 8.36 11.83
CA LEU A 249 -13.92 7.57 13.02
C LEU A 249 -15.41 7.18 13.05
N ARG A 250 -16.31 8.13 12.70
CA ARG A 250 -17.75 7.87 12.63
C ARG A 250 -18.10 6.81 11.60
N VAL A 251 -17.54 6.92 10.40
CA VAL A 251 -17.78 5.96 9.31
C VAL A 251 -17.32 4.56 9.72
N ILE A 252 -16.11 4.44 10.28
CA ILE A 252 -15.56 3.16 10.75
C ILE A 252 -16.42 2.56 11.86
N TRP A 253 -16.79 3.36 12.86
CA TRP A 253 -17.62 2.88 13.97
C TRP A 253 -19.00 2.40 13.48
N ALA A 254 -19.64 3.16 12.60
CA ALA A 254 -20.93 2.80 12.02
C ALA A 254 -20.86 1.49 11.21
N ALA A 255 -19.73 1.21 10.56
CA ALA A 255 -19.52 -0.06 9.86
C ALA A 255 -19.36 -1.23 10.84
N ILE A 256 -18.58 -1.05 11.92
CA ILE A 256 -18.33 -2.09 12.93
C ILE A 256 -19.62 -2.47 13.69
N VAL A 257 -20.44 -1.49 14.08
CA VAL A 257 -21.69 -1.73 14.83
C VAL A 257 -22.72 -2.54 14.02
N LYS A 258 -22.66 -2.46 12.68
CA LYS A 258 -23.55 -3.22 11.79
C LYS A 258 -23.14 -4.68 11.61
N LEU A 259 -21.97 -5.09 12.11
CA LEU A 259 -21.54 -6.49 12.01
C LEU A 259 -22.45 -7.38 12.85
N PRO A 260 -22.84 -8.56 12.35
CA PRO A 260 -23.58 -9.53 13.15
C PRO A 260 -22.76 -9.89 14.38
N LYS A 261 -23.40 -9.84 15.56
CA LYS A 261 -22.75 -10.27 16.81
C LYS A 261 -22.37 -11.74 16.64
N ALA A 262 -21.10 -12.07 16.85
CA ALA A 262 -20.65 -13.46 16.85
C ALA A 262 -21.51 -14.25 17.85
N GLN A 263 -22.22 -15.27 17.37
CA GLN A 263 -22.88 -16.25 18.22
C GLN A 263 -21.77 -17.09 18.84
N ASN A 264 -21.50 -16.85 20.13
CA ASN A 264 -20.67 -17.73 20.95
C ASN A 264 -21.52 -18.85 21.53
#